data_AF-A0A816G2Y7-F1
#
_entry.id   AF-A0A816G2Y7-F1
#
_cell.length_a   1.000
_cell.length_b   1.000
_cell.length_c   1.000
_cell.angle_alpha   90.00
_cell.angle_beta   90.00
_cell.angle_gamma   90.00
#
_symmetry.space_group_name_H-M   'P 1'
#
loop_
_entity.id
_entity.type
_entity.pdbx_description
1 polymer ?
#
loop_
_entity_poly.entity_id
_entity_poly.type
_entity_poly.pdbx_seq_one_letter_code
_entity_poly.pdbx_strand_id
1 'polypeptide(L)'
;MSECDNLQIGKEFLASQNWPFTLCNPSYDRCYCNKCYLATYKDVYNVAGQLYIIPRGWTRFGIRADEPFAKHHDVWKTWANCYHGTSIERAKSIVEHRQLLLPRDITLDGKTLEIRAGHIPEECYLFTTPTI
;
A
#
# COMPACT_ATOMS: atom_id res chain seq x y z
N MET A 1 -14.39 20.91 -9.78
CA MET A 1 -12.99 21.28 -9.43
C MET A 1 -12.09 20.43 -10.31
N SER A 2 -11.13 21.03 -11.01
CA SER A 2 -10.17 20.27 -11.83
C SER A 2 -9.31 19.37 -10.93
N GLU A 3 -8.95 18.19 -11.45
CA GLU A 3 -8.01 17.30 -10.76
C GLU A 3 -6.64 17.98 -10.61
N CYS A 4 -5.96 17.75 -9.48
CA CYS A 4 -4.63 18.31 -9.24
C CYS A 4 -3.57 17.59 -10.07
N ASP A 5 -2.60 18.35 -10.60
CA ASP A 5 -1.48 17.86 -11.41
C ASP A 5 -0.78 16.62 -10.82
N ASN A 6 -0.52 16.60 -9.51
CA ASN A 6 0.14 15.47 -8.84
C ASN A 6 -0.70 14.18 -8.87
N LEU A 7 -2.02 14.31 -8.87
CA LEU A 7 -2.92 13.16 -8.98
C LEU A 7 -2.97 12.68 -10.44
N GLN A 8 -3.04 13.62 -11.39
CA GLN A 8 -2.99 13.34 -12.82
C GLN A 8 -1.70 12.62 -13.24
N ILE A 9 -0.53 13.14 -12.84
CA ILE A 9 0.78 12.54 -13.10
C ILE A 9 0.83 11.09 -12.58
N GLY A 10 0.34 10.85 -11.37
CA GLY A 10 0.33 9.51 -10.81
C GLY A 10 -0.61 8.55 -11.55
N LYS A 11 -1.77 9.01 -12.02
CA LYS A 11 -2.67 8.20 -12.86
C LYS A 11 -2.05 7.85 -14.20
N GLU A 12 -1.42 8.82 -14.85
CA GLU A 12 -0.68 8.62 -16.11
C GLU A 12 0.47 7.63 -15.92
N PHE A 13 1.22 7.75 -14.83
CA PHE A 13 2.25 6.79 -14.46
C PHE A 13 1.65 5.39 -14.29
N LEU A 14 0.61 5.20 -13.48
CA LEU A 14 -0.02 3.88 -13.31
C LEU A 14 -0.56 3.32 -14.63
N ALA A 15 -1.14 4.15 -15.49
CA ALA A 15 -1.59 3.74 -16.82
C ALA A 15 -0.43 3.23 -17.69
N SER A 16 0.71 3.92 -17.68
CA SER A 16 1.92 3.49 -18.40
C SER A 16 2.46 2.12 -17.95
N GLN A 17 2.12 1.70 -16.72
CA GLN A 17 2.58 0.44 -16.11
C GLN A 17 1.56 -0.69 -16.26
N ASN A 18 0.51 -0.48 -17.07
CA ASN A 18 -0.63 -1.41 -17.20
C ASN A 18 -1.21 -1.78 -15.83
N TRP A 19 -1.40 -0.79 -14.96
CA TRP A 19 -1.91 -1.01 -13.62
C TRP A 19 -3.33 -1.62 -13.63
N PRO A 20 -3.66 -2.57 -12.73
CA PRO A 20 -4.96 -3.24 -12.72
C PRO A 20 -6.06 -2.32 -12.18
N PHE A 21 -6.55 -1.40 -13.00
CA PHE A 21 -7.59 -0.42 -12.61
C PHE A 21 -8.91 -1.05 -12.14
N THR A 22 -9.21 -2.28 -12.54
CA THR A 22 -10.38 -3.04 -12.04
C THR A 22 -10.30 -3.32 -10.54
N LEU A 23 -9.09 -3.40 -9.99
CA LEU A 23 -8.82 -3.58 -8.56
C LEU A 23 -8.70 -2.24 -7.81
N CYS A 24 -8.84 -1.11 -8.48
CA CYS A 24 -8.76 0.21 -7.85
C CYS A 24 -10.11 0.66 -7.29
N ASN A 25 -10.05 1.54 -6.30
CA ASN A 25 -11.19 2.28 -5.76
C ASN A 25 -10.86 3.78 -5.71
N PRO A 26 -11.16 4.51 -6.80
CA PRO A 26 -10.80 5.93 -6.94
C PRO A 26 -11.43 6.85 -5.88
N SER A 27 -12.51 6.41 -5.22
CA SER A 27 -13.11 7.17 -4.10
C SER A 27 -12.16 7.35 -2.91
N TYR A 28 -11.08 6.56 -2.84
CA TYR A 28 -10.04 6.66 -1.83
C TYR A 28 -8.72 7.27 -2.34
N ASP A 29 -8.68 7.70 -3.60
CA ASP A 29 -7.56 8.45 -4.15
C ASP A 29 -7.38 9.77 -3.39
N ARG A 30 -6.13 10.15 -3.12
CA ARG A 30 -5.84 11.38 -2.39
C ARG A 30 -4.49 11.96 -2.76
N CYS A 31 -4.45 13.26 -3.01
CA CYS A 31 -3.20 14.00 -3.10
C CYS A 31 -2.90 14.72 -1.77
N TYR A 32 -1.67 14.63 -1.31
CA TYR A 32 -1.15 15.27 -0.10
C TYR A 32 -0.24 16.47 -0.39
N CYS A 33 -0.30 17.05 -1.59
CA CYS A 33 0.38 18.30 -1.89
C CYS A 33 -0.21 19.47 -1.09
N ASN A 34 0.51 20.59 -1.02
CA ASN A 34 0.10 21.76 -0.24
C ASN A 34 -1.22 22.40 -0.70
N LYS A 35 -1.67 22.13 -1.93
CA LYS A 35 -2.95 22.60 -2.47
C LYS A 35 -4.11 21.68 -2.08
N CYS A 36 -3.90 20.36 -2.08
CA CYS A 36 -4.96 19.37 -1.84
C CYS A 36 -5.08 18.96 -0.37
N TYR A 37 -4.00 19.04 0.39
CA TYR A 37 -3.97 18.76 1.82
C TYR A 37 -3.31 19.96 2.51
N LEU A 38 -4.14 20.84 3.06
CA LEU A 38 -3.73 22.14 3.59
C LEU A 38 -2.85 21.97 4.84
N ALA A 39 -1.91 22.88 5.06
CA ALA A 39 -1.02 22.85 6.24
C ALA A 39 -1.78 22.88 7.57
N THR A 40 -3.03 23.38 7.58
CA THR A 40 -3.92 23.38 8.75
C THR A 40 -4.51 22.01 9.07
N TYR A 41 -4.42 21.04 8.16
CA TYR A 41 -4.86 19.67 8.41
C TYR A 41 -3.84 18.89 9.23
N LYS A 42 -4.31 17.87 9.95
CA LYS A 42 -3.47 17.07 10.85
C LYS A 42 -2.36 16.34 10.09
N ASP A 43 -1.16 16.34 10.65
CA ASP A 43 -0.03 15.55 10.12
C ASP A 43 0.07 14.15 10.70
N VAL A 44 -0.65 13.87 11.79
CA VAL A 44 -0.57 12.59 12.48
C VAL A 44 -1.97 12.14 12.90
N TYR A 45 -2.24 10.85 12.71
CA TYR A 45 -3.42 10.17 13.19
C TYR A 45 -3.01 9.03 14.13
N ASN A 46 -3.79 8.76 15.17
CA ASN A 46 -3.65 7.53 15.93
C ASN A 46 -4.56 6.48 15.31
N VAL A 47 -3.98 5.37 14.84
CA VAL A 47 -4.68 4.23 14.22
C VAL A 47 -4.19 2.98 14.92
N ALA A 48 -5.10 2.19 15.49
CA ALA A 48 -4.77 0.99 16.26
C ALA A 48 -3.74 1.20 17.38
N GLY A 49 -3.76 2.37 18.04
CA GLY A 49 -2.78 2.72 19.07
C GLY A 49 -1.41 3.15 18.52
N GLN A 50 -1.21 3.13 17.19
CA GLN A 50 0.03 3.52 16.53
C GLN A 50 -0.10 4.88 15.85
N LEU A 51 1.00 5.62 15.79
CA LEU A 51 1.05 6.91 15.10
C LEU A 51 1.24 6.69 13.60
N TYR A 52 0.25 7.13 12.82
CA TYR A 52 0.31 7.21 11.36
C TYR A 52 0.62 8.64 10.92
N ILE A 53 1.77 8.83 10.30
CA ILE A 53 2.24 10.13 9.80
C ILE A 53 1.69 10.33 8.37
N ILE A 54 1.10 11.48 8.08
CA ILE A 54 0.59 11.81 6.75
C ILE A 54 1.76 12.04 5.77
N PRO A 55 1.74 11.43 4.57
CA PRO A 55 2.85 11.53 3.63
C PRO A 55 2.70 12.80 2.79
N ARG A 56 2.98 13.96 3.38
CA ARG A 56 2.92 15.27 2.70
C ARG A 56 3.75 15.25 1.41
N GLY A 57 3.16 15.77 0.33
CA GLY A 57 3.75 15.79 -1.01
C GLY A 57 3.47 14.54 -1.86
N TRP A 58 2.93 13.46 -1.27
CA TRP A 58 2.68 12.21 -1.99
C TRP A 58 1.28 12.18 -2.59
N THR A 59 1.06 11.22 -3.49
CA THR A 59 -0.26 10.83 -3.99
C THR A 59 -0.53 9.39 -3.60
N ARG A 60 -1.72 9.12 -3.10
CA ARG A 60 -2.22 7.78 -2.76
C ARG A 60 -3.31 7.40 -3.75
N PHE A 61 -3.23 6.17 -4.24
CA PHE A 61 -4.26 5.55 -5.08
C PHE A 61 -4.97 4.44 -4.29
N GLY A 62 -6.29 4.48 -4.28
CA GLY A 62 -7.13 3.53 -3.56
C GLY A 62 -7.18 2.17 -4.26
N ILE A 63 -7.05 1.10 -3.48
CA ILE A 63 -7.28 -0.28 -3.94
C ILE A 63 -8.53 -0.85 -3.27
N ARG A 64 -9.16 -1.83 -3.90
CA ARG A 64 -10.30 -2.57 -3.34
C ARG A 64 -9.80 -3.55 -2.30
N ALA A 65 -10.39 -3.52 -1.11
CA ALA A 65 -10.21 -4.54 -0.09
C ALA A 65 -11.22 -5.68 -0.29
N ASP A 66 -10.94 -6.84 0.31
CA ASP A 66 -11.94 -7.85 0.59
C ASP A 66 -12.80 -7.36 1.77
N GLU A 67 -13.97 -6.81 1.49
CA GLU A 67 -14.85 -6.19 2.51
C GLU A 67 -15.36 -7.20 3.55
N PRO A 68 -15.84 -8.41 3.19
CA PRO A 68 -16.14 -9.45 4.18
C PRO A 68 -14.99 -9.76 5.13
N PHE A 69 -13.78 -9.94 4.58
CA PHE A 69 -12.59 -10.20 5.37
C PHE A 69 -12.26 -9.02 6.29
N ALA A 70 -12.22 -7.80 5.74
CA ALA A 70 -11.89 -6.59 6.46
C ALA A 70 -12.86 -6.34 7.63
N LYS A 71 -14.16 -6.62 7.41
CA LYS A 71 -15.19 -6.53 8.43
C LYS A 71 -15.04 -7.61 9.50
N HIS A 72 -14.76 -8.86 9.13
CA HIS A 72 -14.61 -9.97 10.06
C HIS A 72 -13.44 -9.75 11.02
N HIS A 73 -12.32 -9.22 10.52
CA HIS A 73 -11.10 -8.97 11.29
C HIS A 73 -11.00 -7.56 11.90
N ASP A 74 -12.03 -6.72 11.76
CA ASP A 74 -12.05 -5.31 12.18
C ASP A 74 -10.80 -4.52 11.75
N VAL A 75 -10.34 -4.77 10.52
CA VAL A 75 -9.06 -4.30 9.97
C VAL A 75 -8.92 -2.79 10.10
N TRP A 76 -9.97 -2.05 9.77
CA TRP A 76 -9.97 -0.60 9.75
C TRP A 76 -9.82 0.03 11.15
N LYS A 77 -10.02 -0.73 12.23
CA LYS A 77 -9.85 -0.24 13.60
C LYS A 77 -8.61 -0.81 14.28
N THR A 78 -8.27 -2.06 13.99
CA THR A 78 -7.29 -2.83 14.76
C THR A 78 -5.92 -2.90 14.12
N TRP A 79 -5.79 -2.59 12.83
CA TRP A 79 -4.50 -2.66 12.15
C TRP A 79 -3.83 -1.30 12.03
N ALA A 80 -2.51 -1.29 12.21
CA ALA A 80 -1.70 -0.11 12.02
C ALA A 80 -1.52 0.19 10.53
N ASN A 81 -1.50 1.47 10.19
CA ASN A 81 -1.13 1.91 8.85
C ASN A 81 0.39 1.99 8.73
N CYS A 82 0.97 1.23 7.80
CA CYS A 82 2.42 1.16 7.58
C CYS A 82 2.79 1.57 6.15
N TYR A 83 4.04 1.98 5.96
CA TYR A 83 4.62 2.22 4.64
C TYR A 83 5.61 1.12 4.29
N HIS A 84 5.54 0.64 3.05
CA HIS A 84 6.49 -0.33 2.52
C HIS A 84 6.95 0.12 1.13
N GLY A 85 8.22 0.49 1.01
CA GLY A 85 8.83 0.88 -0.26
C GLY A 85 9.10 -0.36 -1.12
N THR A 86 8.64 -0.36 -2.36
CA THR A 86 8.85 -1.47 -3.29
C THR A 86 8.88 -0.98 -4.74
N SER A 87 9.26 -1.85 -5.68
CA SER A 87 9.22 -1.53 -7.11
C SER A 87 7.79 -1.59 -7.66
N ILE A 88 7.53 -0.94 -8.79
CA ILE A 88 6.18 -0.86 -9.35
C ILE A 88 5.65 -2.23 -9.82
N GLU A 89 6.54 -3.10 -10.30
CA GLU A 89 6.21 -4.47 -10.72
C GLU A 89 5.77 -5.30 -9.51
N ARG A 90 6.46 -5.13 -8.38
CA ARG A 90 6.13 -5.82 -7.12
C ARG A 90 4.84 -5.28 -6.52
N ALA A 91 4.64 -3.97 -6.54
CA ALA A 91 3.39 -3.35 -6.10
C ALA A 91 2.20 -3.88 -6.91
N LYS A 92 2.34 -4.00 -8.23
CA LYS A 92 1.32 -4.58 -9.11
C LYS A 92 1.02 -6.04 -8.72
N SER A 93 2.06 -6.86 -8.55
CA SER A 93 1.89 -8.26 -8.11
C SER A 93 1.18 -8.37 -6.76
N ILE A 94 1.52 -7.54 -5.78
CA ILE A 94 0.86 -7.51 -4.46
C ILE A 94 -0.63 -7.16 -4.61
N VAL A 95 -0.97 -6.15 -5.42
CA VAL A 95 -2.37 -5.73 -5.62
C VAL A 95 -3.18 -6.82 -6.32
N GLU A 96 -2.60 -7.50 -7.33
CA GLU A 96 -3.25 -8.59 -8.04
C GLU A 96 -3.44 -9.83 -7.15
N HIS A 97 -2.44 -10.16 -6.34
CA HIS A 97 -2.48 -11.31 -5.43
C HIS A 97 -3.34 -11.06 -4.18
N ARG A 98 -3.47 -9.79 -3.76
CA ARG A 98 -4.11 -9.38 -2.49
C ARG A 98 -3.47 -10.00 -1.24
N GLN A 99 -2.21 -10.40 -1.32
CA GLN A 99 -1.46 -10.97 -0.21
C GLN A 99 -0.09 -10.32 -0.11
N LEU A 100 0.36 -10.09 1.13
CA LEU A 100 1.74 -9.75 1.39
C LEU A 100 2.52 -11.06 1.54
N LEU A 101 3.20 -11.47 0.47
CA LEU A 101 3.99 -12.69 0.48
C LEU A 101 5.22 -12.52 1.37
N LEU A 102 5.47 -13.51 2.21
CA LEU A 102 6.65 -13.64 3.04
C LEU A 102 7.78 -14.30 2.25
N PRO A 103 9.04 -14.13 2.67
CA PRO A 103 10.12 -14.90 2.08
C PRO A 103 9.81 -16.40 2.13
N ARG A 104 10.10 -17.08 1.02
CA ARG A 104 9.79 -18.48 0.70
C ARG A 104 8.35 -18.77 0.28
N ASP A 105 7.45 -17.80 0.33
CA ASP A 105 6.13 -17.98 -0.29
C ASP A 105 6.26 -18.08 -1.82
N ILE A 106 5.24 -18.68 -2.44
CA ILE A 106 5.14 -18.84 -3.89
C ILE A 106 4.32 -17.68 -4.46
N THR A 107 4.88 -16.99 -5.45
CA THR A 107 4.21 -15.91 -6.18
C THR A 107 3.18 -16.44 -7.17
N LEU A 108 2.33 -15.56 -7.72
CA LEU A 108 1.34 -15.94 -8.75
C LEU A 108 1.96 -16.58 -9.99
N ASP A 109 3.20 -16.20 -10.34
CA ASP A 109 3.96 -16.78 -11.46
C ASP A 109 4.77 -18.03 -11.07
N GLY A 110 4.51 -18.60 -9.88
CA GLY A 110 5.09 -19.87 -9.42
C GLY A 110 6.53 -19.77 -8.92
N LYS A 111 7.05 -18.55 -8.70
CA LYS A 111 8.42 -18.34 -8.20
C LYS A 111 8.44 -18.26 -6.69
N THR A 112 9.51 -18.75 -6.08
CA THR A 112 9.74 -18.59 -4.64
C THR A 112 10.28 -17.20 -4.34
N LEU A 113 9.71 -16.53 -3.34
CA LEU A 113 10.18 -15.21 -2.90
C LEU A 113 11.47 -15.33 -2.10
N GLU A 114 12.61 -15.11 -2.75
CA GLU A 114 13.92 -15.20 -2.10
C GLU A 114 14.25 -13.98 -1.21
N ILE A 115 15.05 -14.20 -0.17
CA ILE A 115 15.66 -13.13 0.63
C ILE A 115 16.89 -12.62 -0.14
N ARG A 116 16.87 -11.34 -0.52
CA ARG A 116 18.01 -10.72 -1.22
C ARG A 116 19.19 -10.56 -0.26
N ALA A 117 20.40 -10.75 -0.77
CA ALA A 117 21.62 -10.49 -0.01
C ALA A 117 21.64 -9.04 0.52
N GLY A 118 21.95 -8.87 1.80
CA GLY A 118 21.96 -7.57 2.48
C GLY A 118 20.58 -7.04 2.93
N HIS A 119 19.50 -7.77 2.64
CA HIS A 119 18.15 -7.33 3.01
C HIS A 119 17.81 -7.62 4.47
N ILE A 120 18.44 -8.63 5.08
CA ILE A 120 18.38 -8.91 6.52
C ILE A 120 19.79 -9.35 6.97
N PRO A 121 20.57 -8.48 7.64
CA PRO A 121 21.88 -8.87 8.17
C PRO A 121 21.72 -9.86 9.35
N GLU A 122 22.52 -10.93 9.34
CA GLU A 122 22.85 -11.79 10.50
C GLU A 122 21.77 -12.62 11.24
N GLU A 123 20.54 -12.86 10.77
CA GLU A 123 19.54 -13.54 11.66
C GLU A 123 18.72 -14.72 11.12
N CYS A 124 18.37 -15.60 12.07
CA CYS A 124 17.30 -16.59 12.02
C CYS A 124 15.96 -15.91 12.35
N TYR A 125 15.02 -15.88 11.41
CA TYR A 125 13.70 -15.28 11.59
C TYR A 125 12.60 -16.33 11.57
N LEU A 126 11.61 -16.16 12.45
CA LEU A 126 10.36 -16.91 12.43
C LEU A 126 9.27 -15.98 11.89
N PHE A 127 8.88 -16.18 10.63
CA PHE A 127 7.71 -15.50 10.07
C PHE A 127 6.46 -16.26 10.52
N THR A 128 5.69 -15.69 11.43
CA THR A 128 4.42 -16.28 11.86
C THR A 128 3.29 -15.79 10.95
N THR A 129 2.63 -16.73 10.29
CA THR A 129 1.43 -16.46 9.50
C THR A 129 0.18 -16.43 10.39
N PRO A 130 -0.87 -15.68 10.02
CA PRO A 130 -0.90 -14.74 8.91
C PRO A 130 -0.46 -13.36 9.39
N THR A 131 0.59 -12.82 8.79
CA THR A 131 0.73 -11.37 8.75
C THR A 131 -0.29 -10.92 7.74
N ILE A 132 -1.39 -10.36 8.24
CA ILE A 132 -2.43 -9.78 7.42
C ILE A 132 -2.18 -8.27 7.36
#